data_AF-A0A7C5AX08-F1
#
_entry.id   AF-A0A7C5AX08-F1
#
_cell.length_a   1.000
_cell.length_b   1.000
_cell.length_c   1.000
_cell.angle_alpha   90.00
_cell.angle_beta   90.00
_cell.angle_gamma   90.00
#
_symmetry.space_group_name_H-M   'P 1'
#
loop_
_entity.id
_entity.type
_entity.pdbx_description
1 polymer ?
#
loop_
_entity_poly.entity_id
_entity_poly.type
_entity_poly.pdbx_seq_one_letter_code
_entity_poly.pdbx_strand_id
1 'polypeptide(L)'
;MEAILAALGGLLLRALPTFLLLLVLHFYLKFVFFRPLDKVLEARRSATEGARSQAEAGLQTAARKSQEYETALRAARAEIFREQEETRRQWQNRYAAALEESRRSASEQVKQARAQLAEEAALAAQSLEGESERLAGMIADAILRGRHA
;
A
#
# COMPACT_ATOMS: atom_id res chain seq x y z
N MET A 1 -83.92 52.25 2.30
CA MET A 1 -82.62 51.60 1.97
C MET A 1 -81.59 52.64 1.52
N GLU A 2 -81.96 53.61 0.68
CA GLU A 2 -81.13 54.78 0.28
C GLU A 2 -80.50 55.56 1.45
N ALA A 3 -81.26 55.89 2.49
CA ALA A 3 -80.76 56.65 3.65
C ALA A 3 -79.68 55.90 4.47
N ILE A 4 -79.74 54.57 4.49
CA ILE A 4 -78.76 53.73 5.16
C ILE A 4 -77.47 53.67 4.33
N LEU A 5 -77.59 53.58 3.00
CA LEU A 5 -76.45 53.65 2.07
C LEU A 5 -75.72 54.99 2.15
N ALA A 6 -76.45 56.11 2.22
CA ALA A 6 -75.87 57.45 2.38
C ALA A 6 -75.18 57.63 3.76
N ALA A 7 -75.79 57.14 4.84
CA ALA A 7 -75.21 57.17 6.18
C ALA A 7 -73.95 56.28 6.29
N LEU A 8 -73.97 55.10 5.67
CA LEU A 8 -72.81 54.21 5.57
C LEU A 8 -71.70 54.85 4.73
N GLY A 9 -72.03 55.49 3.62
CA GLY A 9 -71.07 56.22 2.78
C GLY A 9 -70.39 57.36 3.53
N GLY A 10 -71.14 58.17 4.30
CA GLY A 10 -70.59 59.24 5.12
C GLY A 10 -69.68 58.75 6.25
N LEU A 11 -70.02 57.62 6.88
CA LEU A 11 -69.17 56.95 7.87
C LEU A 11 -67.88 56.40 7.24
N LEU A 12 -67.97 55.79 6.05
CA LEU A 12 -66.81 55.28 5.31
C LEU A 12 -65.86 56.42 4.89
N LEU A 13 -66.42 57.54 4.43
CA LEU A 13 -65.65 58.73 4.05
C LEU A 13 -64.92 59.34 5.24
N ARG A 14 -65.52 59.28 6.44
CA ARG A 14 -64.90 59.73 7.70
C ARG A 14 -63.88 58.73 8.25
N ALA A 15 -64.01 57.44 7.95
CA ALA A 15 -63.07 56.39 8.32
C ALA A 15 -61.87 56.28 7.37
N LEU A 16 -62.00 56.76 6.13
CA LEU A 16 -60.95 56.74 5.10
C LEU A 16 -59.59 57.31 5.58
N PRO A 17 -59.54 58.48 6.27
CA PRO A 17 -58.30 59.05 6.79
C PRO A 17 -57.65 58.16 7.86
N THR A 18 -58.46 57.58 8.76
CA THR A 18 -57.98 56.66 9.80
C THR A 18 -57.43 55.38 9.18
N PHE A 19 -58.08 54.85 8.14
CA PHE A 19 -57.62 53.67 7.42
C PHE A 19 -56.29 53.94 6.68
N LEU A 20 -56.18 55.09 6.01
CA LEU A 20 -54.93 55.55 5.40
C LEU A 20 -53.80 55.67 6.43
N LEU A 21 -54.09 56.26 7.60
CA LEU A 21 -53.12 56.39 8.69
C LEU A 21 -52.70 55.02 9.24
N LEU A 22 -53.63 54.08 9.40
CA LEU A 22 -53.35 52.70 9.77
C LEU A 22 -52.46 51.99 8.74
N LEU A 23 -52.72 52.22 7.45
CA LEU A 23 -51.93 51.65 6.36
C LEU A 23 -50.51 52.20 6.37
N VAL A 24 -50.34 53.53 6.48
CA VAL A 24 -49.03 54.18 6.60
C VAL A 24 -48.28 53.68 7.84
N LEU A 25 -48.95 53.57 8.98
CA LEU A 25 -48.36 53.05 10.21
C LEU A 25 -47.94 51.58 10.07
N HIS A 26 -48.75 50.75 9.44
CA HIS A 26 -48.42 49.35 9.16
C HIS A 26 -47.16 49.24 8.31
N PHE A 27 -47.07 50.01 7.21
CA PHE A 27 -45.88 50.02 6.37
C PHE A 27 -44.66 50.56 7.10
N TYR A 28 -44.82 51.63 7.88
CA TYR A 28 -43.75 52.18 8.71
C TYR A 28 -43.21 51.11 9.68
N LEU A 29 -44.08 50.46 10.44
CA LEU A 29 -43.68 49.45 11.42
C LEU A 29 -43.07 48.20 10.74
N LYS A 30 -43.59 47.79 9.58
CA LYS A 30 -43.04 46.70 8.77
C LYS A 30 -41.60 46.97 8.35
N PHE A 31 -41.30 48.17 7.88
CA PHE A 31 -39.97 48.52 7.38
C PHE A 31 -38.99 48.89 8.49
N VAL A 32 -39.44 49.65 9.50
CA VAL A 32 -38.57 50.22 10.54
C VAL A 32 -38.38 49.26 11.71
N PHE A 33 -39.35 48.39 12.02
CA PHE A 33 -39.29 47.54 13.21
C PHE A 33 -39.18 46.05 12.87
N PHE A 34 -40.12 45.50 12.11
CA PHE A 34 -40.17 44.05 11.88
C PHE A 34 -39.00 43.54 11.02
N ARG A 35 -38.66 44.25 9.93
CA ARG A 35 -37.51 43.88 9.10
C ARG A 35 -36.17 43.83 9.84
N PRO A 36 -35.76 44.84 10.63
CA PRO A 36 -34.53 44.75 11.40
C PRO A 36 -34.62 43.71 12.52
N LEU A 37 -35.79 43.51 13.14
CA LEU A 37 -35.99 42.45 14.14
C LEU A 37 -35.75 41.06 13.56
N ASP A 38 -36.35 40.76 12.40
CA ASP A 38 -36.16 39.50 11.70
C ASP A 38 -34.70 39.27 11.31
N LYS A 39 -34.01 40.32 10.84
CA LYS A 39 -32.57 40.24 10.51
C LYS A 39 -31.71 39.90 11.73
N VAL A 40 -32.00 40.48 12.90
CA VAL A 40 -31.24 40.22 14.13
C VAL A 40 -31.53 38.82 14.67
N LEU A 41 -32.79 38.37 14.61
CA LEU A 41 -33.17 37.02 14.99
C LEU A 41 -32.51 35.98 14.07
N GLU A 42 -32.50 36.22 12.76
CA GLU A 42 -31.83 35.37 11.79
C GLU A 42 -30.31 35.37 12.01
N ALA A 43 -29.71 36.54 12.25
CA ALA A 43 -28.29 36.64 12.58
C ALA A 43 -27.92 35.87 13.86
N ARG A 44 -28.78 35.91 14.89
CA ARG A 44 -28.58 35.11 16.12
C ARG A 44 -28.75 33.61 15.89
N ARG A 45 -29.76 33.20 15.10
CA ARG A 45 -29.94 31.79 14.72
C ARG A 45 -28.75 31.30 13.92
N SER A 46 -28.33 32.03 12.89
CA SER A 46 -27.14 31.72 12.10
C SER A 46 -25.87 31.70 12.94
N ALA A 47 -25.70 32.59 13.92
CA ALA A 47 -24.53 32.55 14.79
C ALA A 47 -24.54 31.34 15.74
N THR A 48 -25.72 30.91 16.21
CA THR A 48 -25.84 29.82 17.21
C THR A 48 -25.86 28.45 16.54
N GLU A 49 -26.75 28.26 15.57
CA GLU A 49 -26.90 27.02 14.80
C GLU A 49 -25.78 26.87 13.77
N GLY A 50 -25.34 27.97 13.15
CA GLY A 50 -24.22 27.93 12.21
C GLY A 50 -22.89 27.60 12.88
N ALA A 51 -22.63 28.07 14.10
CA ALA A 51 -21.42 27.66 14.85
C ALA A 51 -21.44 26.15 15.17
N ARG A 52 -22.61 25.61 15.52
CA ARG A 52 -22.78 24.17 15.76
C ARG A 52 -22.60 23.35 14.47
N SER A 53 -23.23 23.77 13.38
CA SER A 53 -23.08 23.12 12.07
C SER A 53 -21.65 23.17 11.55
N GLN A 54 -20.94 24.29 11.73
CA GLN A 54 -19.52 24.41 11.37
C GLN A 54 -18.63 23.51 12.24
N ALA A 55 -18.94 23.39 13.54
CA ALA A 55 -18.22 22.48 14.42
C ALA A 55 -18.45 21.01 14.02
N GLU A 56 -19.68 20.61 13.70
CA GLU A 56 -20.01 19.27 13.22
C GLU A 56 -19.31 18.97 11.88
N ALA A 57 -19.31 19.92 10.93
CA ALA A 57 -18.59 19.78 9.67
C ALA A 57 -17.07 19.70 9.86
N GLY A 58 -16.52 20.45 10.82
CA GLY A 58 -15.11 20.39 11.22
C GLY A 58 -14.73 19.04 11.81
N LEU A 59 -15.55 18.51 12.73
CA LEU A 59 -15.37 17.18 13.31
C LEU A 59 -15.48 16.08 12.26
N GLN A 60 -16.46 16.16 11.35
CA GLN A 60 -16.60 15.19 10.26
C GLN A 60 -15.39 15.22 9.32
N THR A 61 -14.88 16.41 9.01
CA THR A 61 -13.68 16.56 8.19
C THR A 61 -12.44 16.00 8.88
N ALA A 62 -12.29 16.25 10.19
CA ALA A 62 -11.19 15.70 10.98
C ALA A 62 -11.26 14.17 11.07
N ALA A 63 -12.46 13.61 11.33
CA ALA A 63 -12.68 12.17 11.35
C ALA A 63 -12.37 11.52 10.01
N ARG A 64 -12.82 12.12 8.90
CA ARG A 64 -12.50 11.65 7.55
C ARG A 64 -11.00 11.64 7.28
N LYS A 65 -10.30 12.74 7.60
CA LYS A 65 -8.84 12.81 7.43
C LYS A 65 -8.11 11.79 8.31
N SER A 66 -8.58 11.55 9.53
CA SER A 66 -8.03 10.53 10.43
C SER A 66 -8.17 9.13 9.81
N GLN A 67 -9.35 8.81 9.28
CA GLN A 67 -9.61 7.53 8.64
C GLN A 67 -8.79 7.34 7.34
N GLU A 68 -8.68 8.38 6.53
CA GLU A 68 -7.83 8.39 5.33
C GLU A 68 -6.36 8.14 5.71
N TYR A 69 -5.85 8.82 6.75
CA TYR A 69 -4.49 8.65 7.25
C TYR A 69 -4.24 7.24 7.80
N GLU A 70 -5.14 6.71 8.64
CA GLU A 70 -5.02 5.36 9.19
C GLU A 70 -5.07 4.28 8.09
N THR A 71 -5.88 4.51 7.06
CA THR A 71 -5.97 3.58 5.92
C THR A 71 -4.70 3.62 5.08
N ALA A 72 -4.19 4.82 4.78
CA ALA A 72 -2.92 4.99 4.08
C ALA A 72 -1.74 4.36 4.86
N LEU A 73 -1.71 4.54 6.19
CA LEU A 73 -0.68 3.96 7.04
C LEU A 73 -0.74 2.42 7.06
N ARG A 74 -1.95 1.86 7.15
CA ARG A 74 -2.13 0.39 7.06
C ARG A 74 -1.70 -0.15 5.71
N ALA A 75 -2.07 0.52 4.61
CA ALA A 75 -1.66 0.15 3.27
C ALA A 75 -0.14 0.20 3.09
N ALA A 76 0.51 1.28 3.54
CA ALA A 76 1.97 1.42 3.48
C ALA A 76 2.69 0.33 4.28
N ARG A 77 2.20 0.00 5.49
CA ARG A 77 2.75 -1.11 6.30
C ARG A 77 2.59 -2.44 5.58
N ALA A 78 1.41 -2.71 5.00
CA ALA A 78 1.16 -3.94 4.26
C ALA A 78 2.10 -4.08 3.05
N GLU A 79 2.36 -2.99 2.32
CA GLU A 79 3.28 -3.00 1.19
C GLU A 79 4.71 -3.31 1.63
N ILE A 80 5.19 -2.68 2.71
CA ILE A 80 6.53 -2.97 3.28
C ILE A 80 6.66 -4.45 3.64
N PHE A 81 5.65 -5.03 4.30
CA PHE A 81 5.67 -6.45 4.63
C PHE A 81 5.69 -7.34 3.37
N ARG A 82 4.93 -6.97 2.34
CA ARG A 82 4.92 -7.69 1.06
C ARG A 82 6.28 -7.65 0.39
N GLU A 83 6.90 -6.47 0.27
CA GLU A 83 8.24 -6.31 -0.31
C GLU A 83 9.30 -7.10 0.46
N GLN A 84 9.24 -7.08 1.80
CA GLN A 84 10.15 -7.85 2.64
C GLN A 84 9.97 -9.36 2.43
N GLU A 85 8.73 -9.84 2.33
CA GLU A 85 8.46 -11.25 2.11
C GLU A 85 8.90 -11.70 0.71
N GLU A 86 8.63 -10.90 -0.32
CA GLU A 86 9.10 -11.15 -1.69
C GLU A 86 10.62 -11.18 -1.76
N THR A 87 11.27 -10.19 -1.14
CA THR A 87 12.73 -10.14 -1.03
C THR A 87 13.26 -11.39 -0.34
N ARG A 88 12.72 -11.75 0.83
CA ARG A 88 13.12 -12.96 1.57
C ARG A 88 12.96 -14.23 0.72
N ARG A 89 11.85 -14.37 0.00
CA ARG A 89 11.61 -15.50 -0.91
C ARG A 89 12.64 -15.53 -2.05
N GLN A 90 12.94 -14.38 -2.66
CA GLN A 90 13.96 -14.29 -3.71
C GLN A 90 15.35 -14.68 -3.19
N TRP A 91 15.74 -14.21 -2.00
CA TRP A 91 17.01 -14.59 -1.37
C TRP A 91 17.09 -16.09 -1.10
N GLN A 92 16.02 -16.68 -0.56
CA GLN A 92 15.95 -18.13 -0.31
C GLN A 92 16.07 -18.94 -1.61
N ASN A 93 15.36 -18.52 -2.66
CA ASN A 93 15.41 -19.19 -3.97
C ASN A 93 16.81 -19.08 -4.59
N ARG A 94 17.44 -17.90 -4.55
CA ARG A 94 18.81 -17.71 -5.05
C ARG A 94 19.83 -18.53 -4.27
N TYR A 95 19.69 -18.58 -2.95
CA TYR A 95 20.57 -19.37 -2.10
C TYR A 95 20.43 -20.87 -2.40
N ALA A 96 19.19 -21.38 -2.48
CA ALA A 96 18.93 -22.77 -2.83
C ALA A 96 19.48 -23.14 -4.21
N ALA A 97 19.28 -22.27 -5.21
CA ALA A 97 19.81 -22.47 -6.56
C ALA A 97 21.35 -22.49 -6.59
N ALA A 98 22.00 -21.57 -5.87
CA ALA A 98 23.46 -21.52 -5.78
C ALA A 98 24.03 -22.76 -5.07
N LEU A 99 23.36 -23.24 -4.02
CA LEU A 99 23.76 -24.45 -3.30
C LEU A 99 23.64 -25.70 -4.18
N GLU A 100 22.54 -25.84 -4.91
CA GLU A 100 22.35 -26.96 -5.84
C GLU A 100 23.36 -26.94 -6.99
N GLU A 101 23.65 -25.76 -7.55
CA GLU A 101 24.69 -25.63 -8.58
C GLU A 101 26.08 -26.00 -8.05
N SER A 102 26.43 -25.55 -6.84
CA SER A 102 27.70 -25.92 -6.20
C SER A 102 27.80 -27.43 -5.95
N ARG A 103 26.72 -28.06 -5.47
CA ARG A 103 26.65 -29.51 -5.28
C ARG A 103 26.80 -30.26 -6.60
N ARG A 104 26.14 -29.79 -7.65
CA ARG A 104 26.22 -30.38 -8.99
C ARG A 104 27.66 -30.31 -9.51
N SER A 105 28.28 -29.13 -9.48
CA SER A 105 29.67 -28.93 -9.89
C SER A 105 30.63 -29.80 -9.09
N ALA A 106 30.49 -29.86 -7.77
CA ALA A 106 31.31 -30.73 -6.92
C ALA A 106 31.13 -32.22 -7.28
N SER A 107 29.89 -32.66 -7.54
CA SER A 107 29.61 -34.04 -7.94
C SER A 107 30.23 -34.39 -9.30
N GLU A 108 30.22 -33.46 -10.26
CA GLU A 108 30.85 -33.64 -11.56
C GLU A 108 32.37 -33.65 -11.45
N GLN A 109 32.97 -32.77 -10.64
CA GLN A 109 34.41 -32.80 -10.36
C GLN A 109 34.84 -34.12 -9.73
N VAL A 110 34.08 -34.66 -8.77
CA VAL A 110 34.38 -35.96 -8.16
C VAL A 110 34.28 -37.09 -9.19
N LYS A 111 33.28 -37.07 -10.08
CA LYS A 111 33.16 -38.07 -11.15
C LYS A 111 34.36 -37.99 -12.11
N GLN A 112 34.73 -36.80 -12.54
CA GLN A 112 35.87 -36.58 -13.44
C GLN A 112 37.18 -37.03 -12.81
N ALA A 113 37.44 -36.64 -11.55
CA ALA A 113 38.63 -37.06 -10.83
C ALA A 113 38.70 -38.59 -10.66
N ARG A 114 37.56 -39.27 -10.39
CA ARG A 114 37.51 -40.74 -10.33
C ARG A 114 37.80 -41.39 -11.67
N ALA A 115 37.31 -40.82 -12.78
CA ALA A 115 37.57 -41.33 -14.11
C ALA A 115 39.06 -41.20 -14.48
N GLN A 116 39.67 -40.03 -14.20
CA GLN A 116 41.09 -39.79 -14.40
C GLN A 116 41.96 -40.74 -13.55
N LEU A 117 41.64 -40.90 -12.27
CA LEU A 117 42.35 -41.84 -11.39
C LEU A 117 42.25 -43.30 -11.88
N ALA A 118 41.11 -43.71 -12.42
CA ALA A 118 40.95 -45.05 -12.97
C ALA A 118 41.79 -45.26 -14.24
N GLU A 119 41.88 -44.25 -15.09
CA GLU A 119 42.74 -44.26 -16.29
C GLU A 119 44.22 -44.30 -15.91
N GLU A 120 44.66 -43.43 -14.99
CA GLU A 120 46.03 -43.40 -14.47
C GLU A 120 46.42 -44.73 -13.82
N ALA A 121 45.53 -45.32 -13.03
CA ALA A 121 45.77 -46.63 -12.41
C ALA A 121 45.92 -47.74 -13.47
N ALA A 122 45.13 -47.72 -14.54
CA ALA A 122 45.22 -48.70 -15.63
C ALA A 122 46.55 -48.55 -16.41
N LEU A 123 46.97 -47.31 -16.70
CA LEU A 123 48.26 -47.03 -17.33
C LEU A 123 49.43 -47.45 -16.45
N ALA A 124 49.38 -47.12 -15.16
CA ALA A 124 50.40 -47.52 -14.19
C ALA A 124 50.51 -49.04 -14.08
N ALA A 125 49.38 -49.77 -14.08
CA ALA A 125 49.36 -51.22 -14.04
C ALA A 125 50.04 -51.85 -15.27
N GLN A 126 49.75 -51.35 -16.48
CA GLN A 126 50.41 -51.82 -17.71
C GLN A 126 51.92 -51.53 -17.70
N SER A 127 52.32 -50.33 -17.23
CA SER A 127 53.74 -49.98 -17.11
C SER A 127 54.45 -50.91 -16.12
N LEU A 128 53.82 -51.21 -14.98
CA LEU A 128 54.39 -52.08 -13.96
C LEU A 128 54.56 -53.52 -14.47
N GLU A 129 53.62 -54.01 -15.27
CA GLU A 129 53.68 -55.34 -15.90
C GLU A 129 54.87 -55.42 -16.87
N GLY A 130 55.02 -54.44 -17.76
CA GLY A 130 56.16 -54.38 -18.68
C GLY A 130 57.51 -54.22 -17.98
N GLU A 131 57.58 -53.42 -16.91
CA GLU A 131 58.80 -53.31 -16.09
C GLU A 131 59.12 -54.62 -15.36
N SER A 132 58.10 -55.32 -14.86
CA SER A 132 58.25 -56.61 -14.17
C SER A 132 58.76 -57.70 -15.12
N GLU A 133 58.23 -57.79 -16.35
CA GLU A 133 58.72 -58.70 -17.39
C GLU A 133 60.19 -58.43 -17.73
N ARG A 134 60.55 -57.14 -17.89
CA ARG A 134 61.95 -56.74 -18.14
C ARG A 134 62.86 -57.13 -16.99
N LEU A 135 62.43 -56.94 -15.74
CA LEU A 135 63.19 -57.33 -14.56
C LEU A 135 63.35 -58.85 -14.46
N ALA A 136 62.30 -59.61 -14.74
CA ALA A 136 62.34 -61.07 -14.78
C ALA A 136 63.33 -61.58 -15.85
N GLY A 137 63.34 -60.97 -17.04
CA GLY A 137 64.31 -61.28 -18.10
C GLY A 137 65.75 -61.01 -17.67
N MET A 138 66.03 -59.87 -17.04
CA MET A 138 67.37 -59.56 -16.51
C MET A 138 67.82 -60.56 -15.45
N ILE A 139 66.92 -60.99 -14.56
CA ILE A 139 67.21 -62.01 -13.54
C ILE A 139 67.50 -63.36 -14.20
N ALA A 140 66.69 -63.77 -15.18
CA ALA A 140 66.89 -65.02 -15.90
C ALA A 140 68.25 -65.05 -16.63
N ASP A 141 68.60 -63.97 -17.32
CA ASP A 141 69.90 -63.83 -18.00
C ASP A 141 71.08 -63.83 -17.02
N ALA A 142 70.92 -63.24 -15.83
CA ALA A 142 71.95 -63.26 -14.79
C ALA A 142 72.16 -64.69 -14.25
N ILE A 143 71.08 -65.44 -13.99
CA ILE A 143 71.14 -66.83 -13.52
C ILE A 143 71.76 -67.75 -14.59
N LEU A 144 71.40 -67.58 -15.87
CA LEU A 144 71.94 -68.39 -16.96
C LEU A 144 73.44 -68.12 -17.17
N ARG A 145 73.88 -66.86 -17.11
CA ARG A 145 75.31 -66.51 -17.19
C ARG A 145 76.11 -67.02 -16.00
N GLY A 146 75.55 -67.02 -14.79
CA GLY A 146 76.19 -67.55 -13.59
C GLY A 146 76.36 -69.08 -13.57
N ARG A 147 75.66 -69.83 -14.44
CA ARG A 147 75.76 -71.30 -14.55
C ARG A 147 76.85 -71.76 -15.53
N HIS A 148 77.46 -70.84 -16.27
CA HIS A 148 78.53 -71.12 -17.23
C HIS A 148 79.94 -70.74 -16.70
N ALA A 149 80.08 -70.52 -15.40
CA ALA A 149 81.35 -70.42 -14.67
C ALA A 149 81.45 -71.59 -13.67
#